data_AF-A0A2W4NER7-F1
#
_entry.id   AF-A0A2W4NER7-F1
#
_cell.length_a   1.000
_cell.length_b   1.000
_cell.length_c   1.000
_cell.angle_alpha   90.00
_cell.angle_beta   90.00
_cell.angle_gamma   90.00
#
_symmetry.space_group_name_H-M   'P 1'
#
loop_
_entity.id
_entity.type
_entity.pdbx_description
1 polymer ?
#
loop_
_entity_poly.entity_id
_entity_poly.type
_entity_poly.pdbx_seq_one_letter_code
_entity_poly.pdbx_strand_id
1 'polypeptide(L)'
;LSFPYREDFEYVTADVVATEEKVERLKAALAASGGSGRPLDGPEGPATFFRALAVDLDSTAALREIEGLSAAIVEAASEGRDVAPAQAALREMAATFGFWAAQER
;
A
#
# COMPACT_ATOMS: atom_id res chain seq x y z
N LEU A 1 5.84 -3.06 12.48
CA LEU A 1 5.62 -1.85 11.63
C LEU A 1 4.19 -1.33 11.73
N SER A 2 3.20 -2.17 12.03
CA SER A 2 1.79 -1.78 12.26
C SER A 2 1.52 -1.06 13.59
N PHE A 3 2.55 -0.80 14.39
CA PHE A 3 2.48 -0.09 15.66
C PHE A 3 3.55 1.02 15.68
N PRO A 4 3.29 2.17 16.33
CA PRO A 4 4.26 3.25 16.47
C PRO A 4 5.55 2.75 17.11
N TYR A 5 6.69 3.10 16.51
CA TYR A 5 7.98 2.52 16.92
C TYR A 5 8.44 2.92 18.33
N ARG A 6 7.84 3.97 18.91
CA ARG A 6 8.16 4.50 20.24
C ARG A 6 7.24 3.97 21.34
N GLU A 7 6.21 3.23 20.98
CA GLU A 7 5.26 2.65 21.93
C GLU A 7 5.63 1.20 22.25
N ASP A 8 5.21 0.73 23.43
CA ASP A 8 5.38 -0.67 23.79
C ASP A 8 4.56 -1.55 22.84
N PHE A 9 5.22 -2.58 22.30
CA PHE A 9 4.58 -3.52 21.39
C PHE A 9 4.02 -4.72 22.17
N GLU A 10 2.71 -4.91 22.08
CA GLU A 10 2.04 -6.13 22.51
C GLU A 10 1.68 -6.99 21.30
N TYR A 11 2.04 -8.27 21.33
CA TYR A 11 1.66 -9.21 20.29
C TYR A 11 0.24 -9.73 20.54
N VAL A 12 -0.70 -9.39 19.65
CA VAL A 12 -2.09 -9.84 19.69
C VAL A 12 -2.39 -10.67 18.45
N THR A 13 -2.77 -11.95 18.64
CA THR A 13 -3.00 -12.89 17.52
C THR A 13 -4.11 -12.42 16.56
N ALA A 14 -5.16 -11.77 17.08
CA ALA A 14 -6.24 -11.25 16.25
C ALA A 14 -5.77 -10.17 15.25
N ASP A 15 -4.79 -9.35 15.65
CA ASP A 15 -4.24 -8.30 14.79
C ASP A 15 -3.39 -8.87 13.64
N VAL A 16 -2.85 -10.08 13.82
CA VAL A 16 -2.12 -10.79 12.77
C VAL A 16 -3.05 -11.14 11.62
N VAL A 17 -4.23 -11.70 11.91
CA VAL A 17 -5.22 -12.08 10.87
C VAL A 17 -5.69 -10.85 10.09
N ALA A 18 -6.02 -9.76 10.79
CA ALA A 18 -6.41 -8.51 10.13
C ALA A 18 -5.26 -7.93 9.27
N THR A 19 -4.01 -8.16 9.68
CA THR A 19 -2.83 -7.74 8.92
C THR A 19 -2.60 -8.62 7.68
N GLU A 20 -2.88 -9.92 7.75
CA GLU A 20 -2.79 -10.82 6.60
C GLU A 20 -3.73 -10.37 5.47
N GLU A 21 -4.98 -9.98 5.79
CA GLU A 21 -5.92 -9.47 4.78
C GLU A 21 -5.38 -8.23 4.05
N LYS A 22 -4.63 -7.36 4.76
CA LYS A 22 -3.99 -6.18 4.17
C LYS A 22 -2.85 -6.57 3.25
N VAL A 23 -2.05 -7.55 3.63
CA VAL A 23 -0.96 -8.10 2.81
C VAL A 23 -1.50 -8.75 1.54
N GLU A 24 -2.58 -9.53 1.64
CA GLU A 24 -3.21 -10.15 0.47
C GLU A 24 -3.79 -9.11 -0.49
N ARG A 25 -4.38 -8.02 0.04
CA ARG A 25 -4.83 -6.90 -0.80
C ARG A 25 -3.67 -6.19 -1.51
N LEU A 26 -2.55 -5.98 -0.81
CA LEU A 26 -1.34 -5.40 -1.41
C LEU A 26 -0.84 -6.28 -2.56
N LYS A 27 -0.73 -7.60 -2.36
CA LYS A 27 -0.33 -8.55 -3.41
C LYS A 27 -1.30 -8.52 -4.60
N ALA A 28 -2.61 -8.54 -4.33
CA ALA A 28 -3.63 -8.46 -5.37
C ALA A 28 -3.52 -7.18 -6.20
N ALA A 29 -3.31 -6.03 -5.54
CA ALA A 29 -3.12 -4.76 -6.21
C ALA A 29 -1.86 -4.76 -7.10
N LEU A 30 -0.74 -5.30 -6.61
CA LEU A 30 0.52 -5.39 -7.34
C LEU A 30 0.47 -6.36 -8.54
N ALA A 31 -0.35 -7.41 -8.46
CA ALA A 31 -0.56 -8.40 -9.51
C ALA A 31 -1.74 -8.08 -10.45
N ALA A 32 -2.54 -7.06 -10.15
CA ALA A 32 -3.73 -6.72 -10.92
C ALA A 32 -3.38 -6.42 -12.38
N SER A 33 -4.16 -6.99 -13.31
CA SER A 33 -4.08 -6.66 -14.72
C SER A 33 -5.08 -5.54 -15.02
N GLY A 34 -4.59 -4.32 -15.21
CA GLY A 34 -5.40 -3.20 -15.68
C GLY A 34 -5.70 -3.27 -17.18
N GLY A 35 -6.36 -2.24 -17.69
CA GLY A 35 -6.60 -2.03 -19.11
C GLY A 35 -5.86 -0.81 -19.66
N SER A 36 -6.18 -0.43 -20.90
CA SER A 36 -5.65 0.77 -21.56
C SER A 36 -6.59 1.98 -21.47
N GLY A 37 -7.56 1.94 -20.54
CA GLY A 37 -8.49 3.03 -20.29
C GLY A 37 -7.80 4.27 -19.68
N ARG A 38 -8.61 5.26 -19.26
CA ARG A 38 -8.08 6.44 -18.56
C ARG A 38 -7.25 5.98 -17.36
N PRO A 39 -6.02 6.49 -17.16
CA PRO A 39 -5.22 6.17 -16.00
C PRO A 39 -5.99 6.45 -14.71
N LEU A 40 -5.81 5.59 -13.71
CA LEU A 40 -6.14 5.95 -12.34
C LEU A 40 -5.40 7.26 -12.04
N ASP A 41 -6.15 8.33 -11.76
CA ASP A 41 -5.58 9.66 -11.50
C ASP A 41 -4.45 9.51 -10.48
N GLY A 42 -3.30 10.13 -10.79
CA GLY A 42 -2.09 9.99 -9.97
C GLY A 42 -2.42 10.31 -8.51
N PRO A 43 -2.30 9.35 -7.59
CA PRO A 43 -2.73 9.56 -6.23
C PRO A 43 -1.85 10.65 -5.60
N GLU A 44 -2.42 11.55 -4.81
CA GLU A 44 -1.64 12.33 -3.83
C GLU A 44 -0.97 11.40 -2.78
N GLY A 45 -1.32 10.11 -2.79
CA GLY A 45 -0.86 9.03 -1.92
C GLY A 45 0.64 9.00 -1.67
N PRO A 46 1.55 9.03 -2.68
CA PRO A 46 2.99 9.02 -2.43
C PRO A 46 3.46 10.27 -1.68
N ALA A 47 2.93 11.45 -1.99
CA ALA A 47 3.27 12.67 -1.28
C ALA A 47 2.76 12.66 0.16
N THR A 48 1.52 12.18 0.37
CA THR A 48 0.93 12.02 1.71
C THR A 48 1.66 10.95 2.52
N PHE A 49 2.10 9.86 1.89
CA PHE A 49 2.92 8.80 2.48
C PHE A 49 4.25 9.32 3.00
N PHE A 50 5.01 10.04 2.16
CA PHE A 50 6.30 10.60 2.59
C PHE A 50 6.12 11.70 3.63
N ARG A 51 5.03 12.46 3.57
CA ARG A 51 4.68 13.42 4.63
C ARG A 51 4.40 12.73 5.96
N ALA A 52 3.69 11.59 5.96
CA ALA A 52 3.47 10.81 7.17
C ALA A 52 4.80 10.33 7.78
N LEU A 53 5.71 9.78 6.97
CA LEU A 53 7.02 9.35 7.45
C LEU A 53 7.90 10.51 7.95
N ALA A 54 7.74 11.71 7.38
CA ALA A 54 8.43 12.91 7.86
C ALA A 54 7.93 13.37 9.24
N VAL A 55 6.71 12.98 9.64
CA VAL A 55 6.17 13.20 10.98
C VAL A 55 6.55 12.02 11.85
N ASP A 56 7.80 12.02 12.30
CA ASP A 56 8.32 11.05 13.28
C ASP A 56 8.14 9.57 12.89
N LEU A 57 8.39 9.25 11.62
CA LEU A 57 8.25 7.89 11.09
C LEU A 57 6.88 7.28 11.41
N ASP A 58 5.79 8.05 11.29
CA ASP A 58 4.44 7.57 11.52
C ASP A 58 4.08 6.48 10.49
N SER A 59 4.46 5.25 10.84
CA SER A 59 4.26 4.07 10.02
C SER A 59 2.79 3.69 9.94
N THR A 60 1.99 4.05 10.94
CA THR A 60 0.54 3.79 10.93
C THR A 60 -0.13 4.63 9.85
N ALA A 61 0.15 5.93 9.79
CA ALA A 61 -0.37 6.80 8.74
C ALA A 61 0.16 6.40 7.37
N ALA A 62 1.46 6.11 7.24
CA ALA A 62 2.04 5.67 5.97
C ALA A 62 1.47 4.32 5.48
N LEU A 63 1.20 3.36 6.37
CA LEU A 63 0.57 2.09 6.00
C LEU A 63 -0.88 2.27 5.53
N ARG A 64 -1.63 3.24 6.08
CA ARG A 64 -2.98 3.58 5.59
C ARG A 64 -2.97 4.05 4.13
N GLU A 65 -1.94 4.80 3.73
CA GLU A 65 -1.78 5.21 2.33
C GLU A 65 -1.50 4.01 1.40
N ILE A 66 -0.71 3.03 1.85
CA ILE A 66 -0.50 1.77 1.12
C ILE A 66 -1.82 1.00 0.99
N GLU A 67 -2.60 0.90 2.08
CA GLU A 67 -3.89 0.20 2.08
C GLU A 67 -4.89 0.87 1.13
N GLY A 68 -5.00 2.21 1.18
CA GLY A 68 -5.88 2.99 0.32
C GLY A 68 -5.51 2.87 -1.16
N LEU A 69 -4.24 2.99 -1.50
CA LEU A 69 -3.77 2.83 -2.87
C LEU A 69 -3.97 1.41 -3.40
N SER A 70 -3.74 0.39 -2.55
CA SER A 70 -3.99 -1.01 -2.92
C SER A 70 -5.46 -1.25 -3.26
N ALA A 71 -6.39 -0.73 -2.46
CA ALA A 71 -7.82 -0.83 -2.74
C ALA A 71 -8.22 -0.13 -4.05
N ALA A 72 -7.73 1.10 -4.26
CA ALA A 72 -8.02 1.88 -5.47
C ALA A 72 -7.52 1.20 -6.75
N ILE A 73 -6.36 0.54 -6.71
CA ILE A 73 -5.82 -0.22 -7.85
C ILE A 73 -6.70 -1.42 -8.19
N VAL A 74 -7.11 -2.19 -7.20
CA VAL A 74 -7.98 -3.38 -7.43
C VAL A 74 -9.30 -2.96 -8.07
N GLU A 75 -9.92 -1.89 -7.56
CA GLU A 75 -11.14 -1.33 -8.13
C GLU A 75 -10.92 -0.82 -9.56
N ALA A 76 -9.91 0.01 -9.79
CA ALA A 76 -9.60 0.57 -11.11
C ALA A 76 -9.27 -0.50 -12.16
N ALA A 77 -8.57 -1.57 -11.76
CA ALA A 77 -8.26 -2.69 -12.64
C ALA A 77 -9.54 -3.43 -13.06
N SER A 78 -10.50 -3.61 -12.14
CA SER A 78 -11.80 -4.22 -12.46
C SER A 78 -12.63 -3.40 -13.47
N GLU A 79 -12.38 -2.08 -13.54
CA GLU A 79 -12.99 -1.15 -14.49
C GLU A 79 -12.22 -1.05 -15.82
N GLY A 80 -11.10 -1.78 -15.99
CA GLY A 80 -10.26 -1.71 -17.19
C GLY A 80 -9.46 -0.42 -17.34
N ARG A 81 -9.25 0.33 -16.25
CA ARG A 81 -8.38 1.52 -16.24
C ARG A 81 -6.91 1.14 -16.31
N ASP A 82 -6.08 2.07 -16.77
CA ASP A 82 -4.62 1.92 -16.67
C ASP A 82 -4.19 2.15 -15.20
N VAL A 83 -3.68 1.07 -14.60
CA VAL A 83 -3.22 1.06 -13.19
C VAL A 83 -1.69 1.02 -13.08
N ALA A 84 -0.97 0.93 -14.21
CA ALA A 84 0.48 0.75 -14.18
C ALA A 84 1.22 1.89 -13.43
N PRO A 85 0.85 3.18 -13.59
CA PRO A 85 1.47 4.26 -12.81
C PRO A 85 1.23 4.13 -11.31
N ALA A 86 0.01 3.77 -10.91
CA ALA A 86 -0.36 3.58 -9.51
C ALA A 86 0.34 2.37 -8.89
N GLN A 87 0.47 1.26 -9.63
CA GLN A 87 1.25 0.10 -9.20
C GLN A 87 2.74 0.41 -9.05
N ALA A 88 3.32 1.26 -9.90
CA ALA A 88 4.71 1.70 -9.75
C ALA A 88 4.91 2.48 -8.44
N ALA A 89 4.01 3.42 -8.12
CA ALA A 89 4.04 4.15 -6.87
C ALA A 89 3.83 3.21 -5.65
N LEU A 90 2.91 2.26 -5.74
CA LEU A 90 2.66 1.28 -4.67
C LEU A 90 3.90 0.41 -4.40
N ARG A 91 4.64 0.01 -5.44
CA ARG A 91 5.91 -0.73 -5.28
C ARG A 91 6.94 0.10 -4.54
N GLU A 92 7.07 1.39 -4.85
CA GLU A 92 8.02 2.29 -4.17
C GLU A 92 7.67 2.46 -2.68
N MET A 93 6.40 2.70 -2.37
CA MET A 93 5.91 2.84 -1.00
C MET A 93 6.13 1.54 -0.19
N ALA A 94 5.79 0.39 -0.77
CA ALA A 94 5.97 -0.92 -0.12
C ALA A 94 7.46 -1.31 0.02
N ALA A 95 8.30 -0.97 -0.95
CA ALA A 95 9.75 -1.17 -0.87
C ALA A 95 10.40 -0.34 0.25
N THR A 96 9.89 0.88 0.51
CA THR A 96 10.34 1.72 1.64
C THR A 96 10.20 1.00 2.99
N PHE A 97 9.15 0.18 3.15
CA PHE A 97 8.94 -0.64 4.34
C PHE A 97 9.65 -2.01 4.31
N GLY A 98 10.36 -2.33 3.23
CA GLY A 98 11.03 -3.63 3.06
C GLY A 98 10.06 -4.79 2.80
N PHE A 99 8.86 -4.51 2.28
CA PHE A 99 7.90 -5.58 1.97
C PHE A 99 8.36 -6.42 0.79
N TRP A 100 8.42 -7.74 1.00
CA TRP A 100 8.85 -8.70 -0.02
C TRP A 100 7.89 -8.73 -1.22
N ALA A 101 6.61 -8.50 -1.01
CA ALA A 101 5.61 -8.40 -2.08
C ALA A 101 5.96 -7.33 -3.14
N ALA A 102 6.75 -6.31 -2.78
CA ALA A 102 7.22 -5.28 -3.72
C ALA A 102 8.49 -5.68 -4.50
N GLN A 103 9.17 -6.75 -4.09
CA GLN A 103 10.43 -7.22 -4.66
C GLN A 103 10.22 -8.35 -5.68
N GLU A 104 9.09 -9.04 -5.63
CA GLU A 104 8.70 -10.03 -6.63
C GLU A 104 8.39 -9.31 -7.95
N ARG A 105 9.19 -9.61 -8.98
CA ARG A 105 9.08 -9.09 -10.34
C ARG A 105 8.38 -10.08 -11.26
#